data_AF-A0A6P0XST0-F1
#
_entry.id   AF-A0A6P0XST0-F1
#
_cell.length_a   1.000
_cell.length_b   1.000
_cell.length_c   1.000
_cell.angle_alpha   90.00
_cell.angle_beta   90.00
_cell.angle_gamma   90.00
#
_symmetry.space_group_name_H-M   'P 1'
#
loop_
_entity.id
_entity.type
_entity.pdbx_description
1 polymer ?
#
loop_
_entity_poly.entity_id
_entity_poly.type
_entity_poly.pdbx_seq_one_letter_code
_entity_poly.pdbx_strand_id
1 'polypeptide(L)'
;ASLPPDLRQASMGIGATRWGTIIRVLIPAAFSGIVGGIMLGLGRAMGETMAVTMLIGNANSIKPTLFAPANTIASLMANQFAEASGLQLSALMYTGIILFVLTLLVNILANWIVNRIKAKY
;
A
#
# COMPACT_ATOMS: atom_id res chain seq x y z
N ALA A 1 -1.40 -15.86 -10.09
CA ALA A 1 -1.21 -17.30 -9.77
C ALA A 1 -2.58 -17.96 -9.73
N SER A 2 -2.86 -18.88 -10.65
CA SER A 2 -4.09 -19.67 -10.66
C SER A 2 -3.89 -20.91 -9.80
N LEU A 3 -4.81 -21.17 -8.86
CA LEU A 3 -4.84 -22.43 -8.13
C LEU A 3 -5.25 -23.57 -9.08
N PRO A 4 -4.67 -24.78 -8.95
CA PRO A 4 -5.12 -25.93 -9.72
C PRO A 4 -6.62 -26.19 -9.51
N PRO A 5 -7.41 -26.39 -10.57
CA PRO A 5 -8.85 -26.65 -10.44
C PRO A 5 -9.12 -27.93 -9.63
N ASP A 6 -8.16 -28.86 -9.62
CA ASP A 6 -8.20 -30.13 -8.89
C ASP A 6 -8.37 -29.93 -7.38
N LEU A 7 -7.80 -28.87 -6.79
CA LEU A 7 -7.97 -28.58 -5.35
C LEU A 7 -9.44 -28.32 -4.99
N ARG A 8 -10.14 -27.61 -5.88
CA ARG A 8 -11.56 -27.32 -5.71
C ARG A 8 -12.40 -28.59 -5.93
N GLN A 9 -12.07 -29.37 -6.96
CA GLN A 9 -12.81 -30.59 -7.30
C GLN A 9 -12.61 -31.68 -6.23
N ALA A 10 -11.40 -31.85 -5.69
CA ALA A 10 -11.11 -32.78 -4.61
C ALA A 10 -11.88 -32.42 -3.32
N SER A 11 -11.88 -31.13 -2.94
CA SER A 11 -12.64 -30.64 -1.78
C SER A 11 -14.16 -30.86 -1.96
N MET A 12 -14.70 -30.59 -3.14
CA MET A 12 -16.13 -30.86 -3.41
C MET A 12 -16.42 -32.37 -3.51
N GLY A 13 -15.48 -33.18 -3.99
CA GLY A 13 -15.61 -34.63 -4.13
C GLY A 13 -15.69 -35.37 -2.80
N ILE A 14 -15.10 -34.82 -1.73
CA ILE A 14 -15.24 -35.33 -0.35
C ILE A 14 -16.48 -34.76 0.38
N GLY A 15 -17.38 -34.06 -0.32
CA GLY A 15 -18.62 -33.54 0.22
C GLY A 15 -18.53 -32.17 0.89
N ALA A 16 -17.45 -31.41 0.72
CA ALA A 16 -17.36 -30.06 1.28
C ALA A 16 -18.30 -29.09 0.57
N THR A 17 -18.92 -28.19 1.34
CA THR A 17 -19.75 -27.12 0.77
C THR A 17 -18.90 -26.11 0.00
N ARG A 18 -19.52 -25.34 -0.91
CA ARG A 18 -18.83 -24.27 -1.66
C ARG A 18 -18.15 -23.28 -0.72
N TRP A 19 -18.84 -22.86 0.34
CA TRP A 19 -18.30 -21.98 1.37
C TRP A 19 -17.15 -22.60 2.16
N GLY A 20 -17.28 -23.88 2.55
CA GLY A 20 -16.20 -24.61 3.22
C GLY A 20 -14.95 -24.71 2.34
N THR A 21 -15.12 -25.00 1.05
CA THR A 21 -14.02 -25.07 0.07
C THR A 21 -13.33 -23.72 -0.12
N ILE A 22 -14.09 -22.61 -0.17
CA ILE A 22 -13.52 -21.27 -0.29
C ILE A 22 -12.67 -20.92 0.94
N ILE A 23 -13.25 -21.05 2.14
CA ILE A 23 -12.62 -20.55 3.35
C ILE A 23 -11.47 -21.46 3.83
N ARG A 24 -11.63 -22.78 3.76
CA ARG A 24 -10.64 -23.74 4.30
C ARG A 24 -9.59 -24.21 3.30
N VAL A 25 -9.85 -24.12 1.99
CA VAL A 25 -8.94 -24.66 0.97
C VAL A 25 -8.40 -23.57 0.05
N LEU A 26 -9.30 -22.84 -0.63
CA LEU A 26 -8.89 -21.85 -1.64
C LEU A 26 -8.22 -20.61 -1.03
N ILE A 27 -8.76 -20.03 0.05
CA ILE A 27 -8.18 -18.83 0.68
C ILE A 27 -6.76 -19.10 1.23
N PRO A 28 -6.52 -20.17 2.02
CA PRO A 28 -5.18 -20.50 2.48
C PRO A 28 -4.22 -20.78 1.31
N ALA A 29 -4.67 -21.53 0.30
CA ALA A 29 -3.82 -21.85 -0.85
C ALA A 29 -3.49 -20.61 -1.72
N ALA A 30 -4.44 -19.66 -1.85
CA ALA A 30 -4.24 -18.41 -2.59
C ALA A 30 -3.58 -17.30 -1.76
N PHE A 31 -3.29 -17.54 -0.48
CA PHE A 31 -2.87 -16.49 0.46
C PHE A 31 -1.66 -15.69 -0.04
N SER A 32 -0.66 -16.37 -0.59
CA SER A 32 0.53 -15.73 -1.16
C SER A 32 0.21 -14.77 -2.32
N GLY A 33 -0.79 -15.10 -3.13
CA GLY A 33 -1.24 -14.28 -4.25
C GLY A 33 -2.13 -13.11 -3.82
N ILE A 34 -3.05 -13.33 -2.88
CA ILE A 34 -3.90 -12.27 -2.30
C ILE A 34 -3.01 -11.21 -1.65
N VAL A 35 -2.05 -11.65 -0.85
CA VAL A 35 -1.10 -10.77 -0.19
C VAL A 35 -0.25 -10.00 -1.21
N GLY A 36 0.29 -10.67 -2.23
CA GLY A 36 1.03 -9.98 -3.29
C GLY A 36 0.18 -8.91 -4.00
N GLY A 37 -1.11 -9.19 -4.23
CA GLY A 37 -2.06 -8.23 -4.78
C GLY A 37 -2.32 -7.04 -3.84
N ILE A 38 -2.49 -7.28 -2.55
CA ILE A 38 -2.66 -6.22 -1.53
C ILE A 38 -1.42 -5.34 -1.47
N MET A 39 -0.21 -5.91 -1.46
CA MET A 39 1.04 -5.13 -1.43
C MET A 39 1.19 -4.26 -2.67
N LEU A 40 0.87 -4.80 -3.85
CA LEU A 40 0.92 -4.06 -5.10
C LEU A 40 -0.13 -2.92 -5.12
N GLY A 41 -1.34 -3.19 -4.60
CA GLY A 41 -2.39 -2.19 -4.44
C GLY A 41 -2.01 -1.07 -3.46
N LEU A 42 -1.40 -1.42 -2.32
CA LEU A 42 -0.89 -0.45 -1.34
C LEU A 42 0.23 0.41 -1.92
N GLY A 43 1.22 -0.20 -2.59
CA GLY A 43 2.27 0.54 -3.27
C GLY A 43 1.73 1.51 -4.32
N ARG A 44 0.70 1.10 -5.07
CA ARG A 44 0.02 1.95 -6.03
C ARG A 44 -0.75 3.09 -5.36
N ALA A 45 -1.49 2.80 -4.28
CA ALA A 45 -2.23 3.82 -3.52
C ALA A 45 -1.30 4.86 -2.88
N MET A 46 -0.11 4.45 -2.41
CA MET A 46 0.93 5.38 -1.95
C MET A 46 1.45 6.28 -3.09
N GLY A 47 1.42 5.77 -4.33
CA GLY A 47 1.79 6.49 -5.55
C GLY A 47 0.68 7.38 -6.14
N GLU A 48 -0.57 7.30 -5.66
CA GLU A 48 -1.69 8.20 -6.04
C GLU A 48 -1.54 9.61 -5.41
N THR A 49 -0.28 10.06 -5.24
CA THR A 49 0.10 11.33 -4.63
C THR A 49 -0.53 12.53 -5.34
N MET A 50 -0.75 12.42 -6.65
CA MET A 50 -1.40 13.45 -7.45
C MET A 50 -2.91 13.57 -7.15
N ALA A 51 -3.61 12.45 -7.00
CA ALA A 51 -5.01 12.44 -6.61
C ALA A 51 -5.20 13.06 -5.22
N VAL A 52 -4.33 12.70 -4.28
CA VAL A 52 -4.33 13.25 -2.92
C VAL A 52 -4.05 14.76 -2.93
N THR A 53 -3.12 15.23 -3.76
CA THR A 53 -2.79 16.66 -3.91
C THR A 53 -4.00 17.49 -4.33
N MET A 54 -4.78 16.98 -5.29
CA MET A 54 -5.95 17.68 -5.83
C MET A 54 -7.12 17.74 -4.84
N LEU A 55 -7.21 16.79 -3.90
CA LEU A 55 -8.36 16.64 -3.00
C LEU A 55 -8.16 17.25 -1.61
N ILE A 56 -6.92 17.28 -1.11
CA ILE A 56 -6.60 17.74 0.26
C ILE A 56 -6.62 19.28 0.42
N GLY A 57 -6.61 20.03 -0.68
CA GLY A 57 -6.79 21.49 -0.69
C GLY A 57 -5.50 22.33 -0.68
N ASN A 58 -4.31 21.72 -0.62
CA ASN A 58 -3.01 22.37 -0.76
C ASN A 58 -2.77 23.57 0.17
N ALA A 59 -3.16 23.47 1.45
CA ALA A 59 -2.96 24.56 2.40
C ALA A 59 -1.69 24.33 3.24
N ASN A 60 -0.75 25.28 3.20
CA ASN A 60 0.47 25.29 4.02
C ASN A 60 0.24 25.81 5.47
N SER A 61 -1.01 25.76 5.95
CA SER A 61 -1.35 26.17 7.32
C SER A 61 -1.56 24.94 8.19
N ILE A 62 -0.74 24.80 9.23
CA ILE A 62 -0.92 23.76 10.25
C ILE A 62 -2.08 24.19 11.16
N LYS A 63 -3.25 23.61 10.94
CA LYS A 63 -4.42 23.76 11.82
C LYS A 63 -4.61 22.46 12.61
N PRO A 64 -4.95 22.53 13.92
CA PRO A 64 -5.12 21.34 14.76
C PRO A 64 -6.41 20.56 14.49
N THR A 65 -7.18 20.92 13.45
CA THR A 65 -8.48 20.32 13.16
C THR A 65 -8.36 19.25 12.07
N LEU A 66 -8.91 18.05 12.32
CA LEU A 66 -8.91 16.91 11.39
C LEU A 66 -9.54 17.21 10.01
N PHE A 67 -10.40 18.22 9.91
CA PHE A 67 -11.07 18.63 8.67
C PHE A 67 -10.41 19.83 7.98
N ALA A 68 -9.26 20.31 8.49
CA ALA A 68 -8.56 21.40 7.82
C ALA A 68 -7.86 20.88 6.55
N PRO A 69 -7.83 21.70 5.49
CA PRO A 69 -6.98 21.43 4.35
C PRO A 69 -5.52 21.38 4.81
N ALA A 70 -4.77 20.46 4.24
CA ALA A 70 -3.38 20.21 4.59
C ALA A 70 -2.50 20.23 3.34
N ASN A 71 -1.20 20.00 3.52
CA ASN A 71 -0.29 19.69 2.42
C ASN A 71 0.51 18.44 2.81
N THR A 72 0.60 17.49 1.90
CA THR A 72 1.41 16.26 2.08
C THR A 72 2.82 16.51 1.58
N ILE A 73 3.81 15.75 2.08
CA ILE A 73 5.19 15.86 1.61
C ILE A 73 5.29 15.67 0.08
N ALA A 74 4.51 14.72 -0.47
CA ALA A 74 4.48 14.47 -1.90
C ALA A 74 3.85 15.62 -2.71
N SER A 75 2.78 16.25 -2.19
CA SER A 75 2.14 17.41 -2.84
C SER A 75 3.03 18.65 -2.76
N LEU A 76 3.71 18.88 -1.65
CA LEU A 76 4.71 19.95 -1.51
C LEU A 76 5.82 19.79 -2.56
N MET A 77 6.37 18.59 -2.72
CA MET A 77 7.38 18.32 -3.75
C MET A 77 6.81 18.51 -5.16
N ALA A 78 5.65 17.96 -5.48
CA ALA A 78 5.06 18.08 -6.82
C ALA A 78 4.80 19.54 -7.24
N ASN A 79 4.42 20.41 -6.30
CA ASN A 79 4.10 21.80 -6.61
C ASN A 79 5.33 22.73 -6.56
N GLN A 80 6.23 22.56 -5.59
CA GLN A 80 7.32 23.52 -5.35
C GLN A 80 8.67 23.08 -5.91
N PHE A 81 8.85 21.82 -6.32
CA PHE A 81 10.15 21.35 -6.80
C PHE A 81 10.61 22.06 -8.08
N ALA A 82 9.68 22.42 -8.97
CA ALA A 82 9.99 23.12 -10.22
C ALA A 82 10.41 24.59 -10.00
N GLU A 83 9.95 25.22 -8.92
CA GLU A 83 10.20 26.64 -8.61
C GLU A 83 11.26 26.82 -7.51
N ALA A 84 11.71 25.74 -6.87
CA ALA A 84 12.64 25.80 -5.74
C ALA A 84 14.06 26.19 -6.18
N SER A 85 14.66 27.16 -5.48
CA SER A 85 16.06 27.55 -5.65
C SER A 85 16.78 27.70 -4.30
N GLY A 86 18.10 27.49 -4.30
CA GLY A 86 18.95 27.64 -3.12
C GLY A 86 18.52 26.74 -1.95
N LEU A 87 18.25 27.37 -0.79
CA LEU A 87 17.92 26.68 0.47
C LEU A 87 16.63 25.84 0.37
N GLN A 88 15.66 26.28 -0.43
CA GLN A 88 14.36 25.60 -0.56
C GLN A 88 14.48 24.28 -1.32
N LEU A 89 15.40 24.20 -2.29
CA LEU A 89 15.72 22.96 -2.99
C LEU A 89 16.35 21.93 -2.05
N SER A 90 17.31 22.35 -1.21
CA SER A 90 17.93 21.48 -0.21
C SER A 90 16.91 20.95 0.81
N ALA A 91 15.99 21.81 1.25
CA ALA A 91 14.91 21.42 2.16
C ALA A 91 13.94 20.41 1.51
N LEU A 92 13.53 20.63 0.26
CA LEU A 92 12.68 19.69 -0.49
C LEU A 92 13.37 18.34 -0.68
N MET A 93 14.66 18.34 -1.02
CA MET A 93 15.43 17.12 -1.20
C MET A 93 15.57 16.31 0.10
N TYR A 94 15.79 16.99 1.23
CA TYR A 94 15.76 16.36 2.55
C TYR A 94 14.39 15.73 2.87
N THR A 95 13.31 16.43 2.56
CA THR A 95 11.94 15.93 2.76
C THR A 95 11.63 14.74 1.84
N GLY A 96 12.18 14.72 0.63
CA GLY A 96 12.11 13.59 -0.30
C GLY A 96 12.81 12.33 0.24
N ILE A 97 13.97 12.48 0.88
CA ILE A 97 14.65 11.37 1.57
C ILE A 97 13.79 10.84 2.71
N ILE A 98 13.16 11.72 3.51
CA ILE A 98 12.24 11.31 4.58
C ILE A 98 11.08 10.49 4.00
N LEU A 99 10.47 10.95 2.91
CA LEU A 99 9.37 10.24 2.27
C LEU A 99 9.81 8.87 1.73
N PHE A 100 11.00 8.80 1.14
CA PHE A 100 11.59 7.56 0.67
C PHE A 100 11.78 6.56 1.81
N VAL A 101 12.40 7.00 2.92
CA VAL A 101 12.63 6.17 4.10
C VAL A 101 11.29 5.69 4.69
N LEU A 102 10.30 6.57 4.78
CA LEU A 102 8.98 6.22 5.31
C LEU A 102 8.29 5.17 4.42
N THR A 103 8.36 5.34 3.10
CA THR A 103 7.80 4.38 2.13
C THR A 103 8.51 3.04 2.20
N LEU A 104 9.84 3.06 2.36
CA LEU A 104 10.67 1.88 2.50
C LEU A 104 10.37 1.13 3.80
N LEU A 105 10.23 1.83 4.92
CA LEU A 105 9.84 1.22 6.20
C LEU A 105 8.46 0.55 6.10
N VAL A 106 7.47 1.21 5.52
CA VAL A 106 6.13 0.63 5.33
C VAL A 106 6.21 -0.62 4.45
N ASN A 107 6.97 -0.59 3.35
CA ASN A 107 7.14 -1.76 2.48
C ASN A 107 7.87 -2.92 3.18
N ILE A 108 8.92 -2.62 3.97
CA ILE A 108 9.64 -3.64 4.74
C ILE A 108 8.72 -4.26 5.79
N LEU A 109 7.99 -3.46 6.56
CA LEU A 109 7.05 -3.95 7.57
C LEU A 109 5.96 -4.81 6.94
N ALA A 110 5.38 -4.36 5.82
CA ALA A 110 4.42 -5.15 5.08
C ALA A 110 5.03 -6.48 4.66
N ASN A 111 6.23 -6.49 4.08
CA ASN A 111 6.87 -7.72 3.59
C ASN A 111 7.24 -8.66 4.75
N TRP A 112 7.63 -8.09 5.90
CA TRP A 112 7.94 -8.85 7.10
C TRP A 112 6.70 -9.56 7.68
N ILE A 113 5.56 -8.85 7.79
CA ILE A 113 4.28 -9.45 8.23
C ILE A 113 3.91 -10.62 7.32
N VAL A 114 4.04 -10.43 6.00
CA VAL A 114 3.73 -11.45 5.00
C VAL A 114 4.60 -12.69 5.14
N ASN A 115 5.91 -12.50 5.26
CA ASN A 115 6.85 -13.60 5.42
C ASN A 115 6.62 -14.38 6.72
N ARG A 116 6.20 -13.71 7.80
CA ARG A 116 5.85 -14.36 9.07
C ARG A 116 4.60 -15.24 8.95
N ILE A 117 3.62 -14.83 8.14
CA ILE A 117 2.40 -15.62 7.95
C ILE A 117 2.64 -16.80 7.00
N LYS A 118 3.46 -16.61 5.95
CA LYS A 118 3.92 -17.72 5.08
C LYS A 118 4.72 -18.79 5.82
N ALA A 119 5.47 -18.43 6.86
CA ALA A 119 6.23 -19.42 7.63
C ALA A 119 5.32 -20.28 8.54
N LYS A 120 4.05 -19.90 8.72
CA LYS A 120 3.10 -20.56 9.63
C LYS A 120 2.13 -21.50 8.90
N TYR A 121 2.13 -21.50 7.56
CA TYR A 121 1.25 -22.30 6.68
C TYR A 121 2.01 -22.77 5.45
#